data_AF-A0A9N9H5Y0-F1
#
_entry.id   AF-A0A9N9H5Y0-F1
#
_cell.length_a   1.000
_cell.length_b   1.000
_cell.length_c   1.000
_cell.angle_alpha   90.00
_cell.angle_beta   90.00
_cell.angle_gamma   90.00
#
_symmetry.space_group_name_H-M   'P 1'
#
loop_
_entity.id
_entity.type
_entity.pdbx_description
1 polymer ?
#
loop_
_entity_poly.entity_id
_entity_poly.type
_entity_poly.pdbx_seq_one_letter_code
_entity_poly.pdbx_strand_id
1 'polypeptide(L)'
;MTFEENDALDGIITPENPSDNLDQKVIVRVDLVLNAAKVDIYHEHLHPHPNLCIEMPNKLRKEIKMYLHLTAIELKNHLQRKGFDISKYSPKRLYFWKSVTSQKLFKYYDNHIESACQLLSEHETHGFRWCLNIKDSETIAISFITLLLEEIKNHNINICEIYLDVTYKTARGRYELYDIIAD
;
A
#
# COMPACT_ATOMS: atom_id res chain seq x y z
N MET A 1 -24.39 67.23 -7.38
CA MET A 1 -22.99 67.02 -7.77
C MET A 1 -22.56 65.69 -7.16
N THR A 2 -23.28 64.57 -7.35
CA THR A 2 -23.57 63.83 -8.60
C THR A 2 -22.30 63.56 -9.40
N PHE A 3 -21.73 62.38 -9.19
CA PHE A 3 -20.90 61.68 -10.17
C PHE A 3 -21.75 60.55 -10.72
N GLU A 4 -21.82 60.53 -12.04
CA GLU A 4 -22.70 59.69 -12.85
C GLU A 4 -22.26 58.22 -12.87
N GLU A 5 -23.27 57.39 -13.02
CA GLU A 5 -23.27 55.95 -13.22
C GLU A 5 -22.86 55.55 -14.65
N ASN A 6 -22.65 54.24 -14.81
CA ASN A 6 -22.83 53.43 -16.03
C ASN A 6 -21.74 53.50 -17.12
N ASP A 7 -21.38 52.44 -17.85
CA ASP A 7 -21.82 51.05 -17.95
C ASP A 7 -20.72 50.28 -18.71
N ALA A 8 -20.46 49.01 -18.35
CA ALA A 8 -20.10 47.90 -19.25
C ALA A 8 -19.57 46.70 -18.44
N LEU A 9 -20.46 46.12 -17.63
CA LEU A 9 -20.44 44.71 -17.31
C LEU A 9 -21.10 44.01 -18.50
N ASP A 10 -20.32 43.29 -19.31
CA ASP A 10 -20.87 42.36 -20.29
C ASP A 10 -20.08 41.05 -20.28
N GLY A 11 -20.76 39.98 -19.86
CA GLY A 11 -20.54 38.67 -20.46
C GLY A 11 -19.72 37.63 -19.69
N ILE A 12 -19.81 37.55 -18.35
CA ILE A 12 -19.61 36.24 -17.70
C ILE A 12 -20.84 35.40 -18.05
N ILE A 13 -20.79 34.71 -19.18
CA ILE A 13 -21.69 33.60 -19.45
C ILE A 13 -21.17 32.44 -18.61
N THR A 14 -21.66 32.34 -17.37
CA THR A 14 -21.73 31.05 -16.69
C THR A 14 -22.69 30.18 -17.50
N PRO A 15 -22.27 29.00 -18.01
CA PRO A 15 -23.23 28.03 -18.49
C PRO A 15 -24.07 27.61 -17.30
N GLU A 16 -25.33 28.01 -17.33
CA GLU A 16 -26.40 27.45 -16.52
C GLU A 16 -26.34 25.93 -16.60
N ASN A 17 -26.62 25.28 -15.46
CA ASN A 17 -26.66 23.82 -15.30
C ASN A 17 -27.22 23.11 -16.53
N PRO A 18 -26.42 22.28 -17.23
CA PRO A 18 -26.99 21.13 -17.90
C PRO A 18 -27.22 20.10 -16.81
N SER A 19 -28.47 19.96 -16.39
CA SER A 19 -28.98 18.73 -15.80
C SER A 19 -28.87 17.63 -16.85
N ASP A 20 -27.68 17.09 -17.06
CA ASP A 20 -27.45 15.92 -17.88
C ASP A 20 -26.46 15.02 -17.15
N ASN A 21 -26.99 13.91 -16.62
CA ASN A 21 -26.24 12.74 -16.20
C ASN A 21 -25.26 12.34 -17.32
N LEU A 22 -23.98 12.64 -17.14
CA LEU A 22 -22.90 12.18 -17.99
C LEU A 22 -22.00 11.26 -17.15
N ASP A 23 -22.39 9.99 -17.09
CA ASP A 23 -21.76 8.91 -16.31
C ASP A 23 -20.29 8.63 -16.69
N GLN A 24 -19.72 9.32 -17.69
CA GLN A 24 -18.35 9.17 -18.16
C GLN A 24 -17.79 10.49 -18.68
N LYS A 25 -16.59 10.88 -18.24
CA LYS A 25 -15.87 12.07 -18.72
C LYS A 25 -14.46 11.72 -19.19
N VAL A 26 -14.15 12.07 -20.43
CA VAL A 26 -12.79 12.01 -20.97
C VAL A 26 -12.23 13.43 -21.01
N ILE A 27 -11.10 13.66 -20.36
CA ILE A 27 -10.38 14.94 -20.36
C ILE A 27 -9.07 14.74 -21.11
N VAL A 28 -8.92 15.40 -22.25
CA VAL A 28 -7.67 15.42 -23.02
C VAL A 28 -6.97 16.75 -22.75
N ARG A 29 -5.75 16.69 -22.24
CA ARG A 29 -4.85 17.83 -22.07
C ARG A 29 -3.69 17.68 -23.04
N VAL A 30 -3.52 18.64 -23.94
CA VAL A 30 -2.41 18.65 -24.89
C VAL A 30 -1.43 19.72 -24.48
N ASP A 31 -0.19 19.32 -24.22
CA ASP A 31 0.95 20.21 -24.04
C ASP A 31 1.64 20.40 -25.39
N LEU A 32 1.48 21.60 -25.96
CA LEU A 32 2.02 21.97 -27.27
C LEU A 32 3.53 22.24 -27.24
N VAL A 33 4.11 22.50 -26.06
CA VAL A 33 5.56 22.73 -25.92
C VAL A 33 6.30 21.40 -25.87
N LEU A 34 5.74 20.43 -25.14
CA LEU A 34 6.30 19.09 -25.02
C LEU A 34 5.85 18.14 -26.13
N ASN A 35 4.97 18.58 -27.05
CA ASN A 35 4.30 17.73 -28.05
C ASN A 35 3.72 16.44 -27.42
N ALA A 36 3.13 16.58 -26.24
CA ALA A 36 2.61 15.47 -25.46
C ALA A 36 1.13 15.66 -25.16
N ALA A 37 0.37 14.58 -25.15
CA ALA A 37 -1.02 14.59 -24.71
C ALA A 37 -1.19 13.67 -23.51
N LYS A 38 -1.91 14.16 -22.51
CA LYS A 38 -2.39 13.38 -21.37
C LYS A 38 -3.90 13.21 -21.50
N VAL A 39 -4.35 11.96 -21.47
CA VAL A 39 -5.77 11.61 -21.48
C VAL A 39 -6.14 11.07 -20.11
N ASP A 40 -6.98 11.80 -19.38
CA ASP A 40 -7.54 11.38 -18.10
C ASP A 40 -9.00 10.90 -18.36
N ILE A 41 -9.28 9.63 -18.08
CA ILE A 41 -10.62 9.04 -18.24
C ILE A 41 -11.24 8.83 -16.85
N TYR A 42 -12.41 9.41 -16.63
CA TYR A 42 -13.18 9.27 -15.39
C TYR A 42 -14.48 8.52 -15.69
N HIS A 43 -14.71 7.41 -14.99
CA HIS A 43 -15.99 6.69 -15.00
C HIS A 43 -16.41 6.39 -13.55
N GLU A 44 -17.69 6.60 -13.23
CA GLU A 44 -18.20 6.35 -11.86
C GLU A 44 -18.42 4.86 -11.57
N HIS A 45 -18.40 4.02 -12.60
CA HIS A 45 -18.51 2.58 -12.42
C HIS A 45 -17.29 2.02 -11.71
N LEU A 46 -17.42 1.71 -10.42
CA LEU A 46 -16.53 0.76 -9.76
C LEU A 46 -16.58 -0.52 -10.58
N HIS A 47 -15.49 -0.82 -11.30
CA HIS A 47 -15.38 -2.13 -11.95
C HIS A 47 -15.60 -3.18 -10.86
N PRO A 48 -16.51 -4.16 -11.08
CA PRO A 48 -16.63 -5.27 -10.16
C PRO A 48 -15.23 -5.83 -10.01
N HIS A 49 -14.74 -5.87 -8.76
CA HIS A 49 -13.46 -6.51 -8.51
C HIS A 49 -13.57 -7.90 -9.13
N PRO A 50 -12.63 -8.30 -10.00
CA PRO A 50 -12.68 -9.62 -10.60
C PRO A 50 -12.87 -10.60 -9.44
N ASN A 51 -13.90 -11.44 -9.50
CA ASN A 51 -14.14 -12.47 -8.49
C ASN A 51 -12.89 -13.36 -8.46
N LEU A 52 -11.94 -13.00 -7.59
CA LEU A 52 -10.67 -13.68 -7.43
C LEU A 52 -10.83 -15.00 -6.67
N CYS A 53 -12.08 -15.43 -6.43
CA CYS A 53 -12.47 -16.77 -6.00
C CYS A 53 -12.23 -17.84 -7.09
N ILE A 54 -11.02 -17.92 -7.62
CA ILE A 54 -10.49 -19.24 -7.98
C ILE A 54 -9.76 -19.67 -6.71
N GLU A 55 -10.34 -20.62 -6.01
CA GLU A 55 -9.71 -21.22 -4.85
C GLU A 55 -8.33 -21.74 -5.24
N MET A 56 -7.32 -21.40 -4.43
CA MET A 56 -5.97 -21.90 -4.64
C MET A 56 -5.98 -23.44 -4.48
N PRO A 57 -5.56 -24.20 -5.50
CA PRO A 57 -5.49 -25.65 -5.42
C PRO A 57 -4.64 -26.11 -4.22
N ASN A 58 -5.09 -27.15 -3.51
CA ASN A 58 -4.43 -27.60 -2.27
C ASN A 58 -2.95 -27.99 -2.47
N LYS A 59 -2.59 -28.59 -3.60
CA LYS A 59 -1.19 -28.90 -3.93
C LYS A 59 -0.35 -27.62 -4.06
N LEU A 60 -0.89 -26.60 -4.71
CA LEU A 60 -0.24 -25.31 -4.90
C LEU A 60 -0.09 -24.56 -3.56
N ARG A 61 -1.11 -24.62 -2.70
CA ARG A 61 -1.09 -24.05 -1.35
C ARG A 61 0.05 -24.62 -0.50
N LYS A 62 0.23 -25.94 -0.52
CA LYS A 62 1.31 -26.61 0.21
C LYS A 62 2.67 -26.15 -0.30
N GLU A 63 2.85 -26.11 -1.62
CA GLU A 63 4.11 -25.66 -2.23
C GLU A 63 4.41 -24.21 -1.87
N ILE A 64 3.47 -23.28 -2.07
CA ILE A 64 3.66 -21.86 -1.73
C ILE A 64 4.03 -21.67 -0.26
N LYS A 65 3.42 -22.44 0.66
CA LYS A 65 3.74 -22.37 2.10
C LYS A 65 5.20 -22.72 2.39
N MET A 66 5.81 -23.62 1.62
CA MET A 66 7.22 -24.01 1.81
C MET A 66 8.22 -22.96 1.28
N TYR A 67 7.80 -22.08 0.37
CA TYR A 67 8.68 -21.15 -0.32
C TYR A 67 8.23 -19.68 -0.17
N LEU A 68 7.71 -19.32 1.02
CA LEU A 68 7.29 -17.94 1.32
C LEU A 68 8.44 -16.92 1.31
N HIS A 69 9.70 -17.38 1.41
CA HIS A 69 10.88 -16.52 1.31
C HIS A 69 11.13 -16.01 -0.12
N LEU A 70 10.60 -16.67 -1.15
CA LEU A 70 10.79 -16.26 -2.55
C LEU A 70 9.96 -15.02 -2.91
N THR A 71 10.50 -14.18 -3.79
CA THR A 71 9.73 -13.12 -4.46
C THR A 71 8.64 -13.72 -5.35
N ALA A 72 7.65 -12.91 -5.76
CA ALA A 72 6.56 -13.41 -6.61
C ALA A 72 7.04 -13.97 -7.96
N ILE A 73 8.11 -13.39 -8.52
CA ILE A 73 8.71 -13.83 -9.78
C ILE A 73 9.47 -15.15 -9.58
N GLU A 74 10.30 -15.24 -8.53
CA GLU A 74 11.01 -16.47 -8.20
C GLU A 74 10.06 -17.62 -7.86
N LEU A 75 9.00 -17.34 -7.10
CA LEU A 75 7.96 -18.30 -6.77
C LEU A 75 7.29 -18.83 -8.04
N LYS A 76 6.95 -17.95 -8.99
CA LYS A 76 6.37 -18.36 -10.29
C LYS A 76 7.32 -19.30 -11.03
N ASN A 77 8.59 -18.93 -11.15
CA ASN A 77 9.60 -19.74 -11.85
C ASN A 77 9.81 -21.09 -11.16
N HIS A 78 9.86 -21.13 -9.83
CA HIS A 78 9.95 -22.36 -9.04
C HIS A 78 8.77 -23.29 -9.31
N LEU A 79 7.55 -22.76 -9.23
CA LEU A 79 6.32 -23.51 -9.44
C LEU A 79 6.24 -24.10 -10.87
N GLN A 80 6.68 -23.36 -11.89
CA GLN A 80 6.77 -23.88 -13.27
C GLN A 80 7.78 -25.03 -13.37
N ARG A 81 8.97 -24.90 -12.76
CA ARG A 81 9.98 -25.96 -12.74
C ARG A 81 9.51 -27.23 -12.02
N LYS A 82 8.63 -27.09 -11.02
CA LYS A 82 7.99 -28.21 -10.31
C LYS A 82 6.84 -28.87 -11.08
N GLY A 83 6.55 -28.41 -12.31
CA GLY A 83 5.51 -28.98 -13.16
C GLY A 83 4.10 -28.53 -12.82
N PHE A 84 3.92 -27.45 -12.05
CA PHE A 84 2.60 -26.86 -11.87
C PHE A 84 2.21 -26.05 -13.11
N ASP A 85 1.05 -26.36 -13.68
CA ASP A 85 0.44 -25.49 -14.70
C ASP A 85 -0.14 -24.24 -14.04
N ILE A 86 0.72 -23.22 -13.97
CA ILE A 86 0.39 -21.88 -13.47
C ILE A 86 0.31 -20.84 -14.59
N SER A 87 0.35 -21.27 -15.86
CA SER A 87 0.30 -20.39 -17.04
C SER A 87 -0.93 -19.47 -17.04
N LYS A 88 -2.04 -20.00 -16.52
CA LYS A 88 -3.32 -19.31 -16.34
C LYS A 88 -3.38 -18.33 -15.16
N TYR A 89 -2.33 -18.21 -14.34
CA TYR A 89 -2.29 -17.32 -13.19
C TYR A 89 -1.32 -16.17 -13.41
N SER A 90 -1.81 -14.94 -13.20
CA SER A 90 -0.96 -13.76 -13.27
C SER A 90 0.00 -13.67 -12.07
N PRO A 91 1.16 -13.00 -12.21
CA PRO A 91 2.06 -12.74 -11.08
C PRO A 91 1.36 -12.06 -9.89
N LYS A 92 0.42 -11.13 -10.15
CA LYS A 92 -0.40 -10.49 -9.12
C LYS A 92 -1.23 -11.50 -8.32
N ARG A 93 -1.75 -12.55 -8.97
CA ARG A 93 -2.53 -13.59 -8.31
C ARG A 93 -1.67 -14.50 -7.44
N LEU A 94 -0.48 -14.85 -7.92
CA LEU A 94 0.49 -15.61 -7.13
C LEU A 94 0.97 -14.80 -5.92
N TYR A 95 1.23 -13.50 -6.11
CA TYR A 95 1.51 -12.57 -5.02
C TYR A 95 0.38 -12.55 -4.00
N PHE A 96 -0.86 -12.36 -4.43
CA PHE A 96 -2.02 -12.40 -3.54
C PHE A 96 -2.12 -13.70 -2.74
N TRP A 97 -2.00 -14.86 -3.39
CA TRP A 97 -2.05 -16.15 -2.70
C TRP A 97 -0.88 -16.34 -1.73
N LYS A 98 0.31 -15.87 -2.09
CA LYS A 98 1.46 -15.83 -1.19
C LYS A 98 1.14 -14.97 0.03
N SER A 99 0.66 -13.74 -0.16
CA SER A 99 0.32 -12.81 0.92
C SER A 99 -0.77 -13.35 1.84
N VAL A 100 -1.82 -13.98 1.30
CA VAL A 100 -2.88 -14.63 2.10
C VAL A 100 -2.33 -15.83 2.87
N THR A 101 -1.42 -16.59 2.27
CA THR A 101 -0.79 -17.74 2.93
C THR A 101 0.13 -17.28 4.06
N SER A 102 0.90 -16.20 3.85
CA SER A 102 1.76 -15.62 4.87
C SER A 102 0.98 -14.89 5.96
N GLN A 103 -0.18 -14.31 5.67
CA GLN A 103 -1.02 -13.64 6.67
C GLN A 103 -1.35 -14.53 7.86
N LYS A 104 -1.52 -15.85 7.64
CA LYS A 104 -1.76 -16.79 8.74
C LYS A 104 -0.58 -16.93 9.70
N LEU A 105 0.61 -16.46 9.33
CA LEU A 105 1.79 -16.49 10.18
C LEU A 105 1.84 -15.29 11.14
N PHE A 106 1.12 -14.21 10.85
CA PHE A 106 1.21 -12.97 11.62
C PHE A 106 -0.14 -12.36 12.00
N LYS A 107 -1.26 -12.88 11.50
CA LYS A 107 -2.61 -12.44 11.87
C LYS A 107 -3.17 -13.32 12.98
N TYR A 108 -2.91 -12.91 14.22
CA TYR A 108 -3.42 -13.56 15.44
C TYR A 108 -4.84 -13.06 15.81
N TYR A 109 -5.08 -11.77 15.55
CA TYR A 109 -6.32 -11.06 15.87
C TYR A 109 -6.88 -10.34 14.63
N ASP A 110 -8.14 -9.92 14.69
CA ASP A 110 -8.70 -9.05 13.65
C ASP A 110 -8.14 -7.62 13.72
N ASN A 111 -7.74 -7.19 14.92
CA ASN A 111 -6.95 -5.99 15.11
C ASN A 111 -5.49 -6.26 14.71
N HIS A 112 -5.00 -5.50 13.73
CA HIS A 112 -3.65 -5.64 13.20
C HIS A 112 -2.59 -5.10 14.17
N ILE A 113 -2.91 -4.10 15.01
CA ILE A 113 -1.99 -3.65 16.07
C ILE A 113 -1.82 -4.75 17.11
N GLU A 114 -2.92 -5.37 17.56
CA GLU A 114 -2.84 -6.49 18.52
C GLU A 114 -2.06 -7.67 17.95
N SER A 115 -2.25 -7.96 16.66
CA SER A 115 -1.45 -8.97 15.95
C SER A 115 0.03 -8.61 15.89
N ALA A 116 0.36 -7.35 15.63
CA ALA A 116 1.75 -6.86 15.65
C ALA A 116 2.36 -6.95 17.05
N CYS A 117 1.61 -6.58 18.10
CA CYS A 117 2.08 -6.70 19.48
C CYS A 117 2.37 -8.16 19.85
N GLN A 118 1.46 -9.08 19.52
CA GLN A 118 1.67 -10.50 19.78
C GLN A 118 2.91 -11.03 19.06
N LEU A 119 3.06 -10.70 17.77
CA LEU A 119 4.22 -11.12 16.99
C LEU A 119 5.52 -10.58 17.60
N LEU A 120 5.56 -9.31 18.00
CA LEU A 120 6.73 -8.69 18.63
C LEU A 120 7.09 -9.35 19.97
N SER A 121 6.10 -9.64 20.82
CA SER A 121 6.34 -10.34 22.08
C SER A 121 6.86 -11.78 21.89
N GLU A 122 6.41 -12.49 20.86
CA GLU A 122 7.00 -13.80 20.51
C GLU A 122 8.46 -13.69 20.07
N HIS A 123 8.82 -12.58 19.43
CA HIS A 123 10.17 -12.31 18.92
C HIS A 123 11.07 -11.57 19.92
N GLU A 124 10.60 -11.22 21.12
CA GLU A 124 11.45 -10.67 22.19
C GLU A 124 12.62 -11.60 22.52
N THR A 125 12.35 -12.91 22.53
CA THR A 125 13.37 -13.95 22.73
C THR A 125 14.43 -14.00 21.62
N HIS A 126 14.15 -13.39 20.47
CA HIS A 126 15.04 -13.27 19.33
C HIS A 126 15.70 -11.88 19.26
N GLY A 127 15.66 -11.12 20.37
CA GLY A 127 16.37 -9.86 20.54
C GLY A 127 15.64 -8.63 19.96
N PHE A 128 14.35 -8.76 19.64
CA PHE A 128 13.50 -7.60 19.41
C PHE A 128 13.17 -6.97 20.76
N ARG A 129 13.22 -5.65 20.87
CA ARG A 129 12.91 -4.96 22.13
C ARG A 129 11.88 -3.86 21.92
N TRP A 130 10.86 -3.84 22.76
CA TRP A 130 9.88 -2.76 22.81
C TRP A 130 10.53 -1.44 23.20
N CYS A 131 10.14 -0.38 22.50
CA CYS A 131 10.60 0.99 22.78
C CYS A 131 9.42 1.94 23.06
N LEU A 132 8.25 1.69 22.47
CA LEU A 132 7.06 2.51 22.69
C LEU A 132 5.80 1.66 22.59
N ASN A 133 4.84 1.92 23.48
CA ASN A 133 3.48 1.40 23.41
C ASN A 133 2.52 2.44 24.01
N ILE A 134 2.03 3.34 23.15
CA ILE A 134 1.00 4.32 23.48
C ILE A 134 -0.32 3.79 22.95
N LYS A 135 -1.33 3.72 23.82
CA LYS A 135 -2.69 3.36 23.46
C LYS A 135 -3.65 4.24 24.25
N ASP A 136 -4.14 5.30 23.61
CA ASP A 136 -5.19 6.16 24.16
C ASP A 136 -6.41 6.20 23.23
N SER A 137 -7.39 7.06 23.54
CA SER A 137 -8.63 7.17 22.78
C SER A 137 -8.46 7.75 21.38
N GLU A 138 -7.36 8.45 21.12
CA GLU A 138 -7.11 9.21 19.88
C GLU A 138 -5.97 8.63 19.06
N THR A 139 -4.98 8.01 19.71
CA THR A 139 -3.71 7.58 19.12
C THR A 139 -3.30 6.19 19.62
N ILE A 140 -2.84 5.37 18.69
CA ILE A 140 -2.16 4.11 18.98
C ILE A 140 -0.79 4.15 18.30
N ALA A 141 0.28 4.07 19.07
CA ALA A 141 1.65 4.07 18.57
C ALA A 141 2.45 2.95 19.24
N ILE A 142 3.04 2.09 18.42
CA ILE A 142 3.94 1.02 18.86
C ILE A 142 5.29 1.19 18.19
N SER A 143 6.38 0.96 18.91
CA SER A 143 7.73 0.92 18.33
C SER A 143 8.59 -0.16 18.98
N PHE A 144 9.49 -0.71 18.19
CA PHE A 144 10.44 -1.72 18.59
C PHE A 144 11.79 -1.48 17.91
N ILE A 145 12.85 -1.99 18.52
CA ILE A 145 14.18 -2.07 17.95
C ILE A 145 14.53 -3.53 17.69
N THR A 146 15.33 -3.75 16.65
CA THR A 146 15.87 -5.07 16.31
C THR A 146 17.30 -5.20 16.84
N LEU A 147 17.82 -6.43 16.87
CA LEU A 147 19.22 -6.70 17.20
C LEU A 147 20.22 -5.93 16.33
N LEU A 148 19.82 -5.51 15.12
CA LEU A 148 20.71 -4.75 14.24
C LEU A 148 21.25 -3.49 14.92
N LEU A 149 20.45 -2.80 15.72
CA LEU A 149 20.90 -1.60 16.43
C LEU A 149 21.94 -1.93 17.51
N GLU A 150 21.84 -3.10 18.15
CA GLU A 150 22.85 -3.57 19.11
C GLU A 150 24.14 -3.94 18.40
N GLU A 151 24.06 -4.64 17.28
CA GLU A 151 25.22 -5.01 16.46
C GLU A 151 25.96 -3.76 15.95
N ILE A 152 25.24 -2.75 15.47
CA ILE A 152 25.83 -1.46 15.04
C ILE A 152 26.59 -0.81 16.20
N LYS A 153 26.02 -0.78 17.41
CA LYS A 153 26.68 -0.25 18.60
C LYS A 153 27.90 -1.08 19.00
N ASN A 154 27.79 -2.40 19.01
CA ASN A 154 28.87 -3.32 19.39
C ASN A 154 30.08 -3.22 18.44
N HIS A 155 29.83 -2.90 17.17
CA HIS A 155 30.86 -2.69 16.17
C HIS A 155 31.41 -1.25 16.13
N ASN A 156 31.04 -0.39 17.08
CA ASN A 156 31.43 1.03 17.13
C ASN A 156 31.13 1.79 15.81
N ILE A 157 30.08 1.38 15.11
CA ILE A 157 29.63 2.06 13.90
C ILE A 157 28.89 3.32 14.36
N ASN A 158 29.41 4.48 13.98
CA ASN A 158 28.83 5.76 14.36
C ASN A 158 27.67 6.10 13.43
N ILE A 159 26.44 5.94 13.93
CA ILE A 159 25.23 6.33 13.21
C ILE A 159 25.20 7.86 13.15
N CYS A 160 25.40 8.43 11.96
CA CYS A 160 25.42 9.88 11.79
C CYS A 160 24.04 10.42 11.42
N GLU A 161 23.21 9.59 10.79
CA GLU A 161 21.88 9.97 10.33
C GLU A 161 20.87 8.83 10.54
N ILE A 162 19.64 9.20 10.91
CA ILE A 162 18.51 8.29 11.00
C ILE A 162 17.47 8.77 9.99
N TYR A 163 17.27 7.98 8.94
CA TYR A 163 16.20 8.20 7.98
C TYR A 163 14.91 7.59 8.54
N LEU A 164 13.88 8.43 8.67
CA LEU A 164 12.51 8.02 8.97
C LEU A 164 11.72 8.02 7.67
N ASP A 165 11.53 6.85 7.05
CA ASP A 165 10.67 6.74 5.87
C ASP A 165 9.23 6.39 6.27
N VAL A 166 8.26 7.12 5.72
CA VAL A 166 6.83 6.88 5.96
C VAL A 166 6.29 5.97 4.86
N THR A 167 6.52 4.67 5.02
CA THR A 167 6.41 3.72 3.90
C THR A 167 4.97 3.28 3.62
N TYR A 168 4.01 3.55 4.51
CA TYR A 168 2.62 3.09 4.34
C TYR A 168 1.58 4.12 4.76
N LYS A 169 0.86 4.73 3.80
CA LYS A 169 -0.45 5.35 4.00
C LYS A 169 -1.53 4.35 3.64
N THR A 170 -2.07 3.62 4.62
CA THR A 170 -3.26 2.78 4.36
C THR A 170 -4.52 3.65 4.37
N ALA A 171 -5.10 3.89 3.20
CA ALA A 171 -6.31 4.71 3.00
C ALA A 171 -7.54 4.25 3.80
N ARG A 172 -7.49 3.06 4.42
CA ARG A 172 -8.56 2.49 5.25
C ARG A 172 -8.31 2.54 6.77
N GLY A 173 -7.13 2.97 7.22
CA GLY A 173 -6.72 2.83 8.62
C GLY A 173 -6.03 4.02 9.28
N ARG A 174 -5.56 5.02 8.52
CA ARG A 174 -4.73 6.13 9.05
C ARG A 174 -3.52 5.64 9.87
N TYR A 175 -2.91 4.53 9.45
CA TYR A 175 -1.63 4.10 9.99
C TYR A 175 -0.51 4.66 9.15
N GLU A 176 0.56 5.08 9.81
CA GLU A 176 1.83 5.46 9.21
C GLU A 176 2.90 4.55 9.81
N LEU A 177 3.58 3.80 8.94
CA LEU A 177 4.73 3.00 9.33
C LEU A 177 5.98 3.85 9.15
N TYR A 178 6.82 3.90 10.18
CA TYR A 178 8.09 4.61 10.17
C TYR A 178 9.21 3.59 10.33
N ASP A 179 10.07 3.47 9.32
CA ASP A 179 11.28 2.64 9.40
C ASP A 179 12.48 3.53 9.71
N ILE A 180 13.36 3.09 10.62
CA ILE A 180 14.63 3.76 10.93
C ILE A 180 15.74 3.04 10.17
N ILE A 181 16.33 3.72 9.20
CA ILE A 181 17.56 3.27 8.51
C ILE A 181 18.71 4.15 9.00
N ALA A 182 19.77 3.53 9.49
CA ALA A 182 21.01 4.19 9.90
C ALA A 182 22.05 4.05 8.79
N ASP A 183 22.65 5.18 8.39
CA ASP A 183 23.84 5.26 7.51
C ASP A 183 25.05 5.76 8.32
#